data_AF-A0A212LBG5-F1
#
_entry.id   AF-A0A212LBG5-F1
#
_cell.length_a   1.000
_cell.length_b   1.000
_cell.length_c   1.000
_cell.angle_alpha   90.00
_cell.angle_beta   90.00
_cell.angle_gamma   90.00
#
_symmetry.space_group_name_H-M   'P 1'
#
loop_
_entity.id
_entity.type
_entity.pdbx_description
1 polymer ?
#
loop_
_entity_poly.entity_id
_entity_poly.type
_entity_poly.pdbx_seq_one_letter_code
_entity_poly.pdbx_strand_id
1 'polypeptide(L)'
;MTRTVMQTLVFFLCLSLPLFEASPVAAAEGPGSPGHYSTAPDDSAAAMPEAAAPPVGSRALCDSGPAPKTEEPDDLESLDANARLDIQCLKASYPQITGLVADDEGLWLLVGDKVRVLYSRHGAPKDMTTGPETADGWVVDVRASMADPYPLDPNRPDTPLGVSPGRKRSYDLLAALYGSTPAQVGKQLAPVKFMGQSLRLSAPAGKALAAADLALVEAVREDPQLKAFLKMDGGFMWRRIAGESRLSPHAYGIAVDLSSRIAPYWRWSKLRPHPLQFSYPSAIVSSMEQAGFIWGGKWHEYDIMHFEYRPEIICKARAVRDRAVQ
;
A
#
# COMPACT_ATOMS: atom_id res chain seq x y z
N MET A 1 33.73 71.24 22.97
CA MET A 1 32.92 70.24 22.24
C MET A 1 31.55 70.87 21.99
N THR A 2 31.45 71.75 20.98
CA THR A 2 30.83 71.51 19.64
C THR A 2 29.34 71.17 19.73
N ARG A 3 28.47 72.20 19.67
CA ARG A 3 27.74 72.76 18.50
C ARG A 3 26.46 71.97 18.17
N THR A 4 25.26 72.48 18.51
CA THR A 4 24.41 73.48 17.82
C THR A 4 23.42 72.84 16.84
N VAL A 5 22.14 73.11 17.11
CA VAL A 5 20.91 72.84 16.36
C VAL A 5 20.92 73.52 14.98
N MET A 6 20.36 72.90 13.94
CA MET A 6 19.61 73.63 12.90
C MET A 6 18.68 72.72 12.07
N GLN A 7 17.40 73.12 12.00
CA GLN A 7 16.45 72.79 10.93
C GLN A 7 16.97 73.27 9.57
N THR A 8 16.38 72.81 8.44
CA THR A 8 15.66 73.62 7.42
C THR A 8 15.60 72.94 6.02
N LEU A 9 14.38 72.93 5.44
CA LEU A 9 13.90 72.90 4.04
C LEU A 9 14.39 71.92 2.93
N VAL A 10 13.41 71.18 2.40
CA VAL A 10 12.86 71.13 1.02
C VAL A 10 13.77 71.49 -0.17
N PHE A 11 13.87 70.58 -1.16
CA PHE A 11 13.96 70.92 -2.58
C PHE A 11 13.29 69.86 -3.49
N PHE A 12 12.40 70.34 -4.36
CA PHE A 12 11.79 69.67 -5.51
C PHE A 12 12.79 69.68 -6.67
N LEU A 13 12.91 68.60 -7.45
CA LEU A 13 13.39 68.70 -8.83
C LEU A 13 12.76 67.61 -9.72
N CYS A 14 11.94 68.07 -10.67
CA CYS A 14 11.46 67.32 -11.84
C CYS A 14 12.49 67.40 -12.97
N LEU A 15 12.74 66.27 -13.64
CA LEU A 15 13.26 66.09 -15.02
C LEU A 15 12.93 64.63 -15.37
N SER A 16 12.42 64.20 -16.52
CA SER A 16 12.07 64.81 -17.81
C SER A 16 11.37 63.72 -18.66
N LEU A 17 10.36 64.14 -19.43
CA LEU A 17 9.57 63.55 -20.55
C LEU A 17 10.22 62.44 -21.45
N PRO A 18 9.53 61.81 -22.44
CA PRO A 18 8.09 61.49 -22.61
C PRO A 18 7.82 60.03 -23.10
N LEU A 19 6.58 59.55 -22.99
CA LEU A 19 6.04 58.44 -23.81
C LEU A 19 4.76 58.94 -24.52
N PHE A 20 4.89 59.18 -25.82
CA PHE A 20 3.88 59.41 -26.86
C PHE A 20 4.34 58.49 -28.02
N GLU A 21 3.54 57.77 -28.79
CA GLU A 21 2.09 57.68 -28.97
C GLU A 21 1.79 56.43 -29.83
N ALA A 22 0.60 55.88 -29.63
CA ALA A 22 -0.33 55.16 -30.53
C ALA A 22 0.13 54.39 -31.80
N SER A 23 -0.31 53.11 -31.86
CA SER A 23 -1.21 52.42 -32.85
C SER A 23 -1.34 52.94 -34.30
N PRO A 24 -1.73 52.14 -35.34
CA PRO A 24 -2.70 51.01 -35.30
C PRO A 24 -2.55 49.82 -36.32
N VAL A 25 -3.36 48.77 -36.08
CA VAL A 25 -4.16 47.91 -37.01
C VAL A 25 -3.48 47.16 -38.19
N ALA A 26 -3.65 45.82 -38.24
CA ALA A 26 -4.43 45.13 -39.29
C ALA A 26 -4.51 43.60 -39.08
N ALA A 27 -5.66 43.05 -39.45
CA ALA A 27 -6.12 41.67 -39.31
C ALA A 27 -5.62 40.73 -40.41
N ALA A 28 -5.62 39.42 -40.13
CA ALA A 28 -5.84 38.37 -41.12
C ALA A 28 -6.42 37.11 -40.44
N GLU A 29 -7.33 36.46 -41.16
CA GLU A 29 -8.30 35.46 -40.74
C GLU A 29 -7.73 34.02 -40.67
N GLY A 30 -8.44 33.13 -39.96
CA GLY A 30 -8.62 31.74 -40.40
C GLY A 30 -8.56 30.67 -39.28
N PRO A 31 -9.49 29.68 -39.22
CA PRO A 31 -9.89 29.02 -37.97
C PRO A 31 -9.42 27.56 -37.82
N GLY A 32 -9.33 27.08 -36.58
CA GLY A 32 -9.16 25.66 -36.24
C GLY A 32 -9.71 25.35 -34.85
N SER A 33 -10.92 24.81 -34.79
CA SER A 33 -11.58 24.35 -33.55
C SER A 33 -10.80 23.22 -32.86
N PRO A 34 -10.76 23.15 -31.53
CA PRO A 34 -10.44 21.91 -30.81
C PRO A 34 -11.65 20.97 -30.87
N GLY A 35 -11.42 19.74 -31.35
CA GLY A 35 -12.44 18.74 -31.60
C GLY A 35 -13.30 18.41 -30.37
N HIS A 36 -14.62 18.57 -30.57
CA HIS A 36 -15.64 17.81 -29.86
C HIS A 36 -15.44 16.32 -30.11
N TYR A 37 -15.22 15.52 -29.06
CA TYR A 37 -15.59 14.10 -29.11
C TYR A 37 -17.09 14.01 -28.83
N SER A 38 -17.84 13.77 -29.91
CA SER A 38 -19.26 13.44 -29.87
C SER A 38 -19.46 12.08 -29.20
N THR A 39 -20.28 12.06 -28.16
CA THR A 39 -20.95 10.85 -27.66
C THR A 39 -22.28 10.71 -28.39
N ALA A 40 -22.46 9.60 -29.12
CA ALA A 40 -23.78 9.06 -29.44
C ALA A 40 -23.79 7.55 -29.09
N PRO A 41 -24.94 6.99 -28.69
CA PRO A 41 -25.03 5.73 -28.00
C PRO A 41 -25.14 4.57 -28.99
N ASP A 42 -24.31 3.54 -28.85
CA ASP A 42 -24.54 2.27 -29.52
C ASP A 42 -24.98 1.23 -28.48
N ASP A 43 -26.29 1.00 -28.47
CA ASP A 43 -26.91 -0.23 -27.98
C ASP A 43 -26.42 -1.39 -28.85
N SER A 44 -25.39 -2.09 -28.39
CA SER A 44 -25.19 -3.48 -28.75
C SER A 44 -24.63 -4.25 -27.57
N ALA A 45 -25.54 -4.96 -26.89
CA ALA A 45 -25.22 -6.05 -26.00
C ALA A 45 -24.57 -7.17 -26.82
N ALA A 46 -23.26 -7.06 -27.08
CA ALA A 46 -22.45 -8.18 -27.53
C ALA A 46 -22.10 -9.01 -26.30
N ALA A 47 -22.83 -10.10 -26.10
CA ALA A 47 -22.47 -11.16 -25.16
C ALA A 47 -21.03 -11.59 -25.45
N MET A 48 -20.12 -11.31 -24.50
CA MET A 48 -18.78 -11.87 -24.55
C MET A 48 -18.89 -13.39 -24.37
N PRO A 49 -18.14 -14.20 -25.15
CA PRO A 49 -18.21 -15.63 -25.01
C PRO A 49 -17.70 -16.02 -23.62
N GLU A 50 -18.45 -16.91 -22.97
CA GLU A 50 -18.03 -17.61 -21.77
C GLU A 50 -16.76 -18.40 -22.10
N ALA A 51 -15.61 -17.77 -21.87
CA ALA A 51 -14.33 -18.41 -22.02
C ALA A 51 -14.20 -19.44 -20.89
N ALA A 52 -14.56 -20.68 -21.21
CA ALA A 52 -14.26 -21.83 -20.39
C ALA A 52 -12.79 -21.78 -20.00
N ALA A 53 -12.54 -21.60 -18.70
CA ALA A 53 -11.20 -21.59 -18.16
C ALA A 53 -10.49 -22.90 -18.54
N PRO A 54 -9.23 -22.85 -19.05
CA PRO A 54 -8.48 -24.07 -19.28
C PRO A 54 -8.30 -24.82 -17.95
N PRO A 55 -8.20 -26.16 -17.97
CA PRO A 55 -8.01 -26.92 -16.75
C PRO A 55 -6.77 -26.39 -16.05
N VAL A 56 -6.96 -25.96 -14.81
CA VAL A 56 -5.88 -25.55 -13.92
C VAL A 56 -4.86 -26.67 -13.93
N GLY A 57 -3.68 -26.40 -14.51
CA GLY A 57 -2.51 -27.21 -14.26
C GLY A 57 -2.25 -27.16 -12.77
N SER A 58 -2.74 -28.16 -12.06
CA SER A 58 -2.52 -28.36 -10.64
C SER A 58 -1.03 -28.60 -10.44
N ARG A 59 -0.27 -27.52 -10.26
CA ARG A 59 0.82 -27.60 -9.29
C ARG A 59 0.11 -27.80 -7.98
N ALA A 60 0.09 -29.06 -7.55
CA ALA A 60 -0.52 -29.45 -6.31
C ALA A 60 0.05 -28.55 -5.19
N LEU A 61 -0.83 -28.08 -4.31
CA LEU A 61 -0.43 -27.62 -2.98
C LEU A 61 0.19 -28.83 -2.27
N CYS A 62 1.47 -29.08 -2.51
CA CYS A 62 2.33 -30.01 -1.79
C CYS A 62 3.52 -29.14 -1.35
N ASP A 63 3.77 -28.82 -0.08
CA ASP A 63 3.58 -29.61 1.12
C ASP A 63 2.86 -28.81 2.21
N SER A 64 1.62 -29.19 2.52
CA SER A 64 1.06 -28.98 3.86
C SER A 64 1.00 -30.35 4.52
N GLY A 65 2.18 -30.86 4.88
CA GLY A 65 2.32 -32.13 5.57
C GLY A 65 1.64 -32.09 6.95
N PRO A 66 1.15 -33.23 7.47
CA PRO A 66 0.57 -33.29 8.80
C PRO A 66 1.59 -32.84 9.86
N ALA A 67 1.12 -32.06 10.83
CA ALA A 67 1.95 -31.60 11.94
C ALA A 67 2.63 -32.77 12.66
N PRO A 68 3.95 -32.68 12.99
CA PRO A 68 4.62 -33.67 13.83
C PRO A 68 3.99 -33.71 15.22
N LYS A 69 4.01 -34.89 15.85
CA LYS A 69 3.28 -35.23 17.09
C LYS A 69 3.84 -34.61 18.38
N THR A 70 4.72 -33.62 18.28
CA THR A 70 5.36 -33.01 19.45
C THR A 70 5.38 -31.50 19.23
N GLU A 71 4.41 -30.81 19.81
CA GLU A 71 4.43 -29.35 19.95
C GLU A 71 5.49 -29.03 21.01
N GLU A 72 6.75 -28.85 20.58
CA GLU A 72 7.74 -28.23 21.46
C GLU A 72 7.37 -26.75 21.64
N PRO A 73 7.52 -26.19 22.86
CA PRO A 73 7.25 -24.77 23.11
C PRO A 73 8.08 -23.90 22.17
N ASP A 74 7.54 -22.74 21.76
CA ASP A 74 8.21 -21.81 20.87
C ASP A 74 9.56 -21.36 21.44
N ASP A 75 10.66 -21.98 21.02
CA ASP A 75 12.01 -21.53 21.39
C ASP A 75 12.40 -20.30 20.56
N LEU A 76 11.84 -19.15 20.94
CA LEU A 76 12.14 -17.87 20.29
C LEU A 76 13.55 -17.35 20.63
N GLU A 77 14.18 -17.87 21.68
CA GLU A 77 15.47 -17.39 22.16
C GLU A 77 16.62 -17.88 21.28
N SER A 78 16.46 -19.02 20.60
CA SER A 78 17.43 -19.51 19.61
C SER A 78 17.34 -18.81 18.24
N LEU A 79 16.30 -18.00 18.00
CA LEU A 79 16.14 -17.23 16.77
C LEU A 79 16.99 -15.95 16.78
N ASP A 80 17.46 -15.55 15.60
CA ASP A 80 18.08 -14.23 15.40
C ASP A 80 17.11 -13.09 15.71
N ALA A 81 17.64 -11.90 15.99
CA ALA A 81 16.85 -10.77 16.46
C ALA A 81 15.75 -10.31 15.48
N ASN A 82 15.97 -10.46 14.16
CA ASN A 82 14.96 -10.13 13.16
C ASN A 82 13.87 -11.18 13.14
N ALA A 83 14.24 -12.46 13.13
CA ALA A 83 13.26 -13.55 13.14
C ALA A 83 12.38 -13.52 14.41
N ARG A 84 13.00 -13.28 15.58
CA ARG A 84 12.27 -13.11 16.83
C ARG A 84 11.25 -11.97 16.76
N LEU A 85 11.64 -10.81 16.22
CA LEU A 85 10.74 -9.67 16.07
C LEU A 85 9.62 -9.95 15.06
N ASP A 86 9.93 -10.60 13.94
CA ASP A 86 8.94 -10.98 12.93
C ASP A 86 7.87 -11.88 13.55
N ILE A 87 8.27 -12.94 14.27
CA ILE A 87 7.33 -13.86 14.90
C ILE A 87 6.48 -13.17 15.96
N GLN A 88 7.08 -12.32 16.79
CA GLN A 88 6.33 -11.53 17.78
C GLN A 88 5.24 -10.69 17.10
N CYS A 89 5.59 -10.00 16.02
CA CYS A 89 4.65 -9.17 15.28
C CYS A 89 3.60 -9.98 14.52
N LEU A 90 3.96 -11.14 13.96
CA LEU A 90 3.02 -12.06 13.33
C LEU A 90 1.97 -12.56 14.33
N LYS A 91 2.39 -13.07 15.50
CA LYS A 91 1.48 -13.56 16.54
C LYS A 91 0.60 -12.44 17.12
N ALA A 92 1.16 -11.24 17.30
CA ALA A 92 0.39 -10.08 17.76
C ALA A 92 -0.66 -9.62 16.73
N SER A 93 -0.37 -9.80 15.43
CA SER A 93 -1.23 -9.33 14.35
C SER A 93 -2.28 -10.36 13.94
N TYR A 94 -1.97 -11.65 14.08
CA TYR A 94 -2.79 -12.76 13.60
C TYR A 94 -2.98 -13.79 14.71
N PRO A 95 -4.08 -13.72 15.48
CA PRO A 95 -4.38 -14.66 16.56
C PRO A 95 -4.50 -16.13 16.10
N GLN A 96 -4.71 -16.36 14.81
CA GLN A 96 -4.71 -17.69 14.20
C GLN A 96 -3.32 -18.34 14.20
N ILE A 97 -2.24 -17.57 14.36
CA ILE A 97 -0.88 -18.10 14.46
C ILE A 97 -0.65 -18.55 15.91
N THR A 98 -0.73 -19.85 16.14
CA THR A 98 -0.74 -20.45 17.49
C THR A 98 0.63 -20.90 17.96
N GLY A 99 1.58 -21.12 17.05
CA GLY A 99 2.90 -21.64 17.40
C GLY A 99 3.86 -21.71 16.23
N LEU A 100 5.01 -22.32 16.49
CA LEU A 100 6.09 -22.58 15.55
C LEU A 100 6.50 -24.04 15.63
N VAL A 101 7.04 -24.54 14.53
CA VAL A 101 7.74 -25.83 14.51
C VAL A 101 8.88 -25.77 13.50
N ALA A 102 10.03 -26.33 13.87
CA ALA A 102 11.17 -26.50 12.99
C ALA A 102 11.28 -27.98 12.57
N ASP A 103 11.71 -28.21 11.33
CA ASP A 103 12.13 -29.51 10.82
C ASP A 103 13.33 -29.35 9.90
N ASP A 104 13.74 -30.39 9.17
CA ASP A 104 14.91 -30.32 8.29
C ASP A 104 14.74 -29.33 7.12
N GLU A 105 13.51 -28.92 6.79
CA GLU A 105 13.23 -28.04 5.66
C GLU A 105 13.22 -26.55 6.03
N GLY A 106 12.77 -26.22 7.24
CA GLY A 106 12.70 -24.84 7.68
C GLY A 106 12.04 -24.62 9.03
N LEU A 107 11.83 -23.34 9.31
CA LEU A 107 10.96 -22.87 10.39
C LEU A 107 9.57 -22.61 9.81
N TRP A 108 8.54 -23.10 10.50
CA TRP A 108 7.15 -23.06 10.06
C TRP A 108 6.26 -22.41 11.10
N LEU A 109 5.28 -21.63 10.65
CA LEU A 109 4.19 -21.12 11.45
C LEU A 109 3.09 -22.17 11.54
N LEU A 110 2.52 -22.39 12.72
CA LEU A 110 1.28 -23.12 12.92
C LEU A 110 0.11 -22.14 12.84
N VAL A 111 -0.74 -22.29 11.83
CA VAL A 111 -1.90 -21.42 11.57
C VAL A 111 -3.19 -22.23 11.71
N GLY A 112 -4.02 -21.87 12.68
CA GLY A 112 -5.23 -22.61 13.04
C GLY A 112 -4.93 -24.05 13.48
N ASP A 113 -5.89 -24.95 13.26
CA ASP A 113 -5.87 -26.28 13.89
C ASP A 113 -4.93 -27.30 13.22
N LYS A 114 -4.21 -26.96 12.13
CA LYS A 114 -3.29 -27.89 11.43
C LYS A 114 -2.53 -27.36 10.20
N VAL A 115 -2.61 -26.08 9.85
CA VAL A 115 -1.90 -25.58 8.65
C VAL A 115 -0.49 -25.14 9.03
N ARG A 116 0.53 -25.73 8.40
CA ARG A 116 1.91 -25.24 8.49
C ARG A 116 2.18 -24.28 7.33
N VAL A 117 2.69 -23.09 7.63
CA VAL A 117 3.10 -22.08 6.64
C VAL A 117 4.60 -21.82 6.78
N LEU A 118 5.34 -21.93 5.68
CA LEU A 118 6.79 -21.75 5.70
C LEU A 118 7.16 -20.31 6.10
N TYR A 119 7.81 -20.15 7.26
CA TYR A 119 8.36 -18.86 7.66
C TYR A 119 9.67 -18.58 6.94
N SER A 120 10.62 -19.52 7.01
CA SER A 120 11.91 -19.46 6.29
C SER A 120 12.50 -20.85 6.13
N ARG A 121 13.17 -21.13 5.00
CA ARG A 121 13.91 -22.39 4.79
C ARG A 121 15.19 -22.45 5.62
N HIS A 122 15.66 -23.66 5.93
CA HIS A 122 17.00 -23.84 6.51
C HIS A 122 18.11 -23.68 5.46
N GLY A 123 19.18 -23.01 5.89
CA GLY A 123 20.45 -22.69 5.21
C GLY A 123 21.41 -22.15 6.27
N ALA A 124 22.73 -22.08 6.05
CA ALA A 124 23.71 -21.73 7.09
C ALA A 124 23.31 -20.46 7.89
N PRO A 125 23.74 -20.25 9.15
CA PRO A 125 23.32 -19.08 9.96
C PRO A 125 23.67 -17.70 9.36
N LYS A 126 24.56 -17.66 8.35
CA LYS A 126 24.87 -16.49 7.51
C LYS A 126 24.09 -16.45 6.19
N ASP A 127 23.49 -17.57 5.82
CA ASP A 127 22.74 -17.87 4.60
C ASP A 127 21.28 -18.23 4.90
N MET A 128 20.67 -17.65 5.96
CA MET A 128 19.21 -17.45 6.03
C MET A 128 18.81 -16.50 4.89
N THR A 129 19.01 -16.98 3.68
CA THR A 129 18.74 -16.33 2.41
C THR A 129 17.26 -16.53 2.16
N THR A 130 16.63 -15.46 1.69
CA THR A 130 15.28 -15.46 1.12
C THR A 130 15.13 -16.70 0.23
N GLY A 131 14.08 -17.51 0.42
CA GLY A 131 13.83 -18.67 -0.43
C GLY A 131 13.91 -18.34 -1.92
N PRO A 132 14.08 -19.34 -2.81
CA PRO A 132 14.26 -19.08 -4.23
C PRO A 132 13.11 -18.19 -4.72
N GLU A 133 13.48 -16.98 -5.13
CA GLU A 133 12.57 -16.06 -5.78
C GLU A 133 11.85 -16.84 -6.88
N THR A 134 10.52 -16.77 -6.93
CA THR A 134 9.79 -17.23 -8.12
C THR A 134 10.39 -16.55 -9.35
N ALA A 135 10.15 -17.06 -10.55
CA ALA A 135 10.69 -16.45 -11.77
C ALA A 135 10.39 -14.94 -11.91
N ASP A 136 9.44 -14.40 -11.14
CA ASP A 136 9.15 -12.97 -11.02
C ASP A 136 9.59 -12.29 -9.69
N GLY A 137 10.07 -13.01 -8.66
CA GLY A 137 10.63 -12.46 -7.41
C GLY A 137 9.66 -11.86 -6.40
N TRP A 138 8.34 -11.99 -6.65
CA TRP A 138 7.30 -11.35 -5.83
C TRP A 138 6.53 -12.31 -4.91
N VAL A 139 6.59 -13.62 -5.18
CA VAL A 139 6.06 -14.67 -4.31
C VAL A 139 7.21 -15.22 -3.48
N VAL A 140 7.09 -15.10 -2.17
CA VAL A 140 8.18 -15.40 -1.24
C VAL A 140 7.67 -16.06 0.04
N ASP A 141 8.57 -16.60 0.86
CA ASP A 141 8.23 -17.04 2.21
C ASP A 141 7.85 -15.87 3.13
N VAL A 142 7.34 -16.17 4.33
CA VAL A 142 6.84 -15.12 5.23
C VAL A 142 7.96 -14.16 5.65
N ARG A 143 9.16 -14.68 5.96
CA ARG A 143 10.30 -13.85 6.36
C ARG A 143 10.68 -12.85 5.28
N ALA A 144 10.84 -13.31 4.04
CA ALA A 144 11.18 -12.47 2.91
C ALA A 144 10.08 -11.44 2.61
N SER A 145 8.80 -11.75 2.86
CA SER A 145 7.70 -10.80 2.72
C SER A 145 7.74 -9.64 3.73
N MET A 146 8.51 -9.77 4.82
CA MET A 146 8.69 -8.80 5.89
C MET A 146 10.12 -8.20 5.93
N ALA A 147 10.96 -8.50 4.94
CA ALA A 147 12.39 -8.17 4.98
C ALA A 147 12.66 -6.68 4.74
N ASP A 148 11.98 -6.07 3.77
CA ASP A 148 12.15 -4.66 3.43
C ASP A 148 11.69 -3.75 4.59
N PRO A 149 12.55 -2.84 5.11
CA PRO A 149 12.14 -1.88 6.12
C PRO A 149 11.01 -0.98 5.61
N TYR A 150 9.92 -0.90 6.36
CA TYR A 150 8.80 -0.02 6.04
C TYR A 150 8.95 1.33 6.77
N PRO A 151 9.24 2.44 6.08
CA PRO A 151 9.32 3.74 6.72
C PRO A 151 7.90 4.19 7.12
N LEU A 152 7.65 4.52 8.39
CA LEU A 152 6.36 5.05 8.84
C LEU A 152 6.22 6.54 8.48
N ASP A 153 5.01 6.98 8.19
CA ASP A 153 4.70 8.41 8.00
C ASP A 153 5.11 9.21 9.25
N PRO A 154 5.63 10.45 9.11
CA PRO A 154 5.77 11.26 7.90
C PRO A 154 7.05 10.99 7.07
N ASN A 155 7.86 9.99 7.43
CA ASN A 155 9.10 9.71 6.70
C ASN A 155 8.79 9.02 5.36
N ARG A 156 9.23 9.63 4.26
CA ARG A 156 9.02 9.16 2.89
C ARG A 156 10.29 9.36 2.07
N PRO A 157 11.36 8.57 2.34
CA PRO A 157 12.57 8.65 1.55
C PRO A 157 12.29 8.20 0.11
N ASP A 158 13.13 8.64 -0.83
CA ASP A 158 13.13 8.09 -2.17
C ASP A 158 13.23 6.57 -2.11
N THR A 159 12.42 5.89 -2.93
CA THR A 159 12.38 4.42 -2.95
C THR A 159 13.23 3.91 -4.14
N PRO A 160 14.40 3.28 -3.89
CA PRO A 160 15.27 2.79 -4.96
C PRO A 160 14.61 1.72 -5.83
N LEU A 161 15.16 1.50 -7.03
CA LEU A 161 14.71 0.42 -7.92
C LEU A 161 14.78 -0.93 -7.20
N GLY A 162 13.71 -1.72 -7.30
CA GLY A 162 13.58 -3.02 -6.64
C GLY A 162 13.09 -2.97 -5.19
N VAL A 163 12.99 -1.78 -4.58
CA VAL A 163 12.49 -1.64 -3.20
C VAL A 163 10.98 -1.40 -3.23
N SER A 164 10.23 -2.21 -2.49
CA SER A 164 8.76 -2.11 -2.40
C SER A 164 8.28 -2.72 -1.09
N PRO A 165 8.47 -2.01 0.04
CA PRO A 165 8.25 -2.57 1.37
C PRO A 165 6.82 -3.07 1.53
N GLY A 166 6.71 -4.36 1.87
CA GLY A 166 5.44 -5.08 2.01
C GLY A 166 4.74 -5.50 0.72
N ARG A 167 5.29 -5.21 -0.46
CA ARG A 167 4.71 -5.66 -1.75
C ARG A 167 5.03 -7.12 -2.06
N LYS A 168 6.18 -7.65 -1.61
CA LYS A 168 6.45 -9.10 -1.67
C LYS A 168 5.50 -9.83 -0.70
N ARG A 169 4.97 -11.00 -1.10
CA ARG A 169 3.91 -11.69 -0.35
C ARG A 169 4.12 -13.19 -0.28
N SER A 170 3.79 -13.76 0.88
CA SER A 170 3.55 -15.19 1.04
C SER A 170 2.09 -15.50 0.75
N TYR A 171 1.82 -16.08 -0.43
CA TYR A 171 0.47 -16.52 -0.78
C TYR A 171 0.01 -17.69 0.08
N ASP A 172 0.93 -18.49 0.62
CA ASP A 172 0.63 -19.57 1.57
C ASP A 172 0.08 -19.00 2.88
N LEU A 173 0.70 -17.93 3.41
CA LEU A 173 0.18 -17.24 4.59
C LEU A 173 -1.19 -16.61 4.31
N LEU A 174 -1.34 -15.90 3.18
CA LEU A 174 -2.62 -15.29 2.83
C LEU A 174 -3.73 -16.33 2.64
N ALA A 175 -3.43 -17.45 1.99
CA ALA A 175 -4.36 -18.56 1.83
C ALA A 175 -4.75 -19.20 3.17
N ALA A 176 -3.80 -19.37 4.09
CA ALA A 176 -4.06 -19.91 5.42
C ALA A 176 -4.91 -18.98 6.28
N LEU A 177 -4.65 -17.67 6.23
CA LEU A 177 -5.38 -16.67 7.02
C LEU A 177 -6.76 -16.33 6.46
N TYR A 178 -6.88 -16.28 5.13
CA TYR A 178 -8.02 -15.68 4.45
C TYR A 178 -8.78 -16.65 3.52
N GLY A 179 -8.21 -17.80 3.22
CA GLY A 179 -8.77 -18.77 2.27
C GLY A 179 -8.11 -18.75 0.90
N SER A 180 -8.12 -19.89 0.21
CA SER A 180 -7.48 -20.10 -1.10
C SER A 180 -8.45 -20.05 -2.28
N THR A 181 -9.75 -19.87 -2.02
CA THR A 181 -10.81 -19.85 -3.03
C THR A 181 -11.74 -18.66 -2.82
N PRO A 182 -12.45 -18.19 -3.88
CA PRO A 182 -13.41 -17.11 -3.74
C PRO A 182 -14.51 -17.43 -2.73
N ALA A 183 -14.94 -18.70 -2.65
CA ALA A 183 -15.94 -19.14 -1.70
C ALA A 183 -15.45 -19.09 -0.25
N GLN A 184 -14.20 -19.48 0.01
CA GLN A 184 -13.61 -19.37 1.36
C GLN A 184 -13.44 -17.91 1.77
N VAL A 185 -12.85 -17.07 0.91
CA VAL A 185 -12.72 -15.63 1.21
C VAL A 185 -14.10 -15.00 1.38
N GLY A 186 -15.08 -15.34 0.54
CA GLY A 186 -16.43 -14.76 0.63
C GLY A 186 -17.09 -14.96 2.00
N LYS A 187 -16.82 -16.08 2.69
CA LYS A 187 -17.40 -16.40 4.00
C LYS A 187 -16.89 -15.52 5.14
N GLN A 188 -15.70 -14.94 5.00
CA GLN A 188 -15.08 -14.09 6.01
C GLN A 188 -15.24 -12.59 5.74
N LEU A 189 -15.89 -12.22 4.63
CA LEU A 189 -16.14 -10.82 4.28
C LEU A 189 -17.27 -10.24 5.13
N ALA A 190 -16.94 -9.24 5.93
CA ALA A 190 -17.89 -8.46 6.71
C ALA A 190 -18.20 -7.11 6.03
N PRO A 191 -19.43 -6.59 6.18
CA PRO A 191 -19.74 -5.22 5.79
C PRO A 191 -18.97 -4.23 6.67
N VAL A 192 -18.43 -3.19 6.05
CA VAL A 192 -17.76 -2.08 6.72
C VAL A 192 -18.21 -0.76 6.07
N LYS A 193 -18.20 0.32 6.85
CA LYS A 193 -18.41 1.68 6.36
C LYS A 193 -17.11 2.46 6.47
N PHE A 194 -16.85 3.28 5.46
CA PHE A 194 -15.73 4.21 5.43
C PHE A 194 -16.19 5.52 4.80
N MET A 195 -16.12 6.63 5.53
CA MET A 195 -16.63 7.93 5.09
C MET A 195 -18.10 7.85 4.63
N GLY A 196 -18.89 6.99 5.31
CA GLY A 196 -20.29 6.70 4.96
C GLY A 196 -20.51 5.78 3.74
N GLN A 197 -19.46 5.44 2.99
CA GLN A 197 -19.52 4.52 1.85
C GLN A 197 -19.49 3.06 2.35
N SER A 198 -20.30 2.19 1.76
CA SER A 198 -20.37 0.77 2.15
C SER A 198 -19.48 -0.09 1.27
N LEU A 199 -18.71 -0.98 1.89
CA LEU A 199 -17.88 -1.97 1.21
C LEU A 199 -17.81 -3.27 2.03
N ARG A 200 -17.14 -4.29 1.49
CA ARG A 200 -16.91 -5.56 2.17
C ARG A 200 -15.42 -5.87 2.17
N LEU A 201 -14.90 -6.22 3.34
CA LEU A 201 -13.51 -6.60 3.58
C LEU A 201 -13.47 -7.81 4.51
N SER A 202 -12.31 -8.47 4.64
CA SER A 202 -12.12 -9.47 5.69
C SER A 202 -12.41 -8.83 7.07
N ALA A 203 -12.95 -9.60 8.00
CA ALA A 203 -13.34 -9.04 9.31
C ALA A 203 -12.20 -8.26 10.02
N PRO A 204 -10.94 -8.73 10.04
CA PRO A 204 -9.83 -7.95 10.61
C PRO A 204 -9.56 -6.63 9.87
N ALA A 205 -9.49 -6.67 8.53
CA ALA A 205 -9.24 -5.46 7.72
C ALA A 205 -10.40 -4.46 7.80
N GLY A 206 -11.64 -4.94 7.84
CA GLY A 206 -12.82 -4.10 8.05
C GLY A 206 -12.82 -3.41 9.41
N LYS A 207 -12.47 -4.13 10.48
CA LYS A 207 -12.32 -3.54 11.82
C LYS A 207 -11.22 -2.48 11.86
N ALA A 208 -10.07 -2.77 11.23
CA ALA A 208 -8.97 -1.82 11.11
C ALA A 208 -9.38 -0.56 10.33
N LEU A 209 -10.04 -0.72 9.18
CA LEU A 209 -10.50 0.41 8.39
C LEU A 209 -11.51 1.28 9.14
N ALA A 210 -12.44 0.66 9.88
CA ALA A 210 -13.38 1.40 10.73
C ALA A 210 -12.67 2.19 11.84
N ALA A 211 -11.57 1.67 12.39
CA ALA A 211 -10.76 2.41 13.36
C ALA A 211 -10.05 3.61 12.72
N ALA A 212 -9.49 3.45 11.52
CA ALA A 212 -8.92 4.55 10.74
C ALA A 212 -9.97 5.62 10.39
N ASP A 213 -11.19 5.19 10.04
CA ASP A 213 -12.31 6.08 9.68
C ASP A 213 -12.63 7.09 10.80
N LEU A 214 -12.58 6.67 12.06
CA LEU A 214 -12.81 7.55 13.21
C LEU A 214 -11.81 8.72 13.24
N ALA A 215 -10.52 8.44 13.05
CA ALA A 215 -9.48 9.47 13.00
C ALA A 215 -9.62 10.36 11.76
N LEU A 216 -9.96 9.76 10.61
CA LEU A 216 -10.07 10.48 9.35
C LEU A 216 -11.30 11.39 9.30
N VAL A 217 -12.41 11.01 9.94
CA VAL A 217 -13.58 11.89 10.06
C VAL A 217 -13.22 13.18 10.79
N GLU A 218 -12.44 13.10 11.87
CA GLU A 218 -11.95 14.29 12.57
C GLU A 218 -10.96 15.08 11.70
N ALA A 219 -10.01 14.40 11.05
CA ALA A 219 -9.07 15.06 10.15
C ALA A 219 -9.77 15.82 9.00
N VAL A 220 -10.87 15.28 8.46
CA VAL A 220 -11.68 15.96 7.43
C VAL A 220 -12.45 17.16 8.00
N ARG A 221 -12.81 17.16 9.28
CA ARG A 221 -13.42 18.34 9.91
C ARG A 221 -12.39 19.47 10.03
N GLU A 222 -11.14 19.15 10.32
CA GLU A 222 -10.04 20.10 10.40
C GLU A 222 -9.57 20.59 9.01
N ASP A 223 -9.46 19.67 8.06
CA ASP A 223 -9.12 19.95 6.66
C ASP A 223 -10.11 19.28 5.69
N PRO A 224 -11.16 20.01 5.27
CA PRO A 224 -12.15 19.50 4.33
C PRO A 224 -11.59 19.08 2.97
N GLN A 225 -10.41 19.53 2.57
CA GLN A 225 -9.79 19.15 1.28
C GLN A 225 -9.43 17.66 1.24
N LEU A 226 -9.17 17.05 2.39
CA LEU A 226 -8.88 15.61 2.52
C LEU A 226 -9.99 14.73 1.93
N LYS A 227 -11.24 15.19 1.94
CA LYS A 227 -12.39 14.46 1.39
C LYS A 227 -12.19 14.07 -0.08
N ALA A 228 -11.46 14.88 -0.86
CA ALA A 228 -11.17 14.58 -2.27
C ALA A 228 -10.31 13.33 -2.45
N PHE A 229 -9.53 12.95 -1.43
CA PHE A 229 -8.66 11.78 -1.43
C PHE A 229 -9.31 10.54 -0.80
N LEU A 230 -10.47 10.65 -0.17
CA LEU A 230 -11.11 9.59 0.62
C LEU A 230 -12.32 8.93 -0.07
N LYS A 231 -12.47 9.13 -1.38
CA LYS A 231 -13.49 8.43 -2.17
C LYS A 231 -13.07 6.96 -2.36
N MET A 232 -13.97 6.03 -2.09
CA MET A 232 -13.73 4.61 -2.38
C MET A 232 -13.82 4.35 -3.88
N ASP A 233 -12.75 3.83 -4.48
CA ASP A 233 -12.73 3.37 -5.88
C ASP A 233 -12.39 1.87 -6.01
N GLY A 234 -11.99 1.21 -4.92
CA GLY A 234 -11.72 -0.23 -4.91
C GLY A 234 -11.85 -0.89 -3.52
N GLY A 235 -12.34 -2.12 -3.48
CA GLY A 235 -12.54 -2.95 -2.27
C GLY A 235 -12.35 -4.44 -2.60
N PHE A 236 -13.10 -5.34 -1.98
CA PHE A 236 -13.01 -6.77 -2.35
C PHE A 236 -13.33 -7.02 -3.83
N MET A 237 -12.44 -7.72 -4.52
CA MET A 237 -12.65 -8.21 -5.89
C MET A 237 -11.75 -9.43 -6.13
N TRP A 238 -12.35 -10.60 -6.37
CA TRP A 238 -11.60 -11.81 -6.70
C TRP A 238 -11.02 -11.73 -8.12
N ARG A 239 -9.77 -11.26 -8.24
CA ARG A 239 -9.07 -11.09 -9.52
C ARG A 239 -7.56 -11.28 -9.38
N ARG A 240 -6.92 -11.53 -10.52
CA ARG A 240 -5.46 -11.42 -10.65
C ARG A 240 -5.02 -9.95 -10.80
N ILE A 241 -3.75 -9.69 -10.53
CA ILE A 241 -3.14 -8.38 -10.77
C ILE A 241 -3.05 -8.16 -12.29
N ALA A 242 -3.25 -6.93 -12.74
CA ALA A 242 -3.30 -6.61 -14.16
C ALA A 242 -1.95 -6.92 -14.84
N GLY A 243 -1.98 -7.85 -15.80
CA GLY A 243 -0.78 -8.30 -16.52
C GLY A 243 0.09 -9.29 -15.75
N GLU A 244 -0.40 -9.87 -14.66
CA GLU A 244 0.34 -10.84 -13.85
C GLU A 244 -0.49 -12.11 -13.59
N SER A 245 0.19 -13.22 -13.30
CA SER A 245 -0.45 -14.47 -12.89
C SER A 245 -0.82 -14.50 -11.40
N ARG A 246 -0.41 -13.51 -10.61
CA ARG A 246 -0.60 -13.44 -9.16
C ARG A 246 -1.99 -12.93 -8.77
N LEU A 247 -2.55 -13.43 -7.67
CA LEU A 247 -3.84 -12.95 -7.15
C LEU A 247 -3.67 -11.57 -6.50
N SER A 248 -4.62 -10.66 -6.71
CA SER A 248 -4.56 -9.33 -6.09
C SER A 248 -4.85 -9.39 -4.58
N PRO A 249 -4.25 -8.51 -3.76
CA PRO A 249 -4.67 -8.34 -2.36
C PRO A 249 -6.16 -8.04 -2.18
N HIS A 250 -6.79 -7.38 -3.16
CA HIS A 250 -8.24 -7.17 -3.19
C HIS A 250 -9.03 -8.49 -3.15
N ALA A 251 -8.46 -9.57 -3.69
CA ALA A 251 -9.12 -10.89 -3.70
C ALA A 251 -9.17 -11.54 -2.32
N TYR A 252 -8.36 -11.09 -1.36
CA TYR A 252 -8.43 -11.55 0.03
C TYR A 252 -9.30 -10.63 0.92
N GLY A 253 -9.81 -9.53 0.35
CA GLY A 253 -10.56 -8.52 1.10
C GLY A 253 -9.70 -7.74 2.10
N ILE A 254 -8.41 -7.61 1.82
CA ILE A 254 -7.44 -6.91 2.69
C ILE A 254 -6.93 -5.60 2.08
N ALA A 255 -7.50 -5.14 0.98
CA ALA A 255 -7.05 -3.92 0.31
C ALA A 255 -8.19 -3.00 -0.09
N VAL A 256 -7.87 -1.71 -0.12
CA VAL A 256 -8.75 -0.63 -0.55
C VAL A 256 -8.00 0.33 -1.46
N ASP A 257 -8.70 0.84 -2.47
CA ASP A 257 -8.17 1.90 -3.33
C ASP A 257 -8.97 3.18 -3.11
N LEU A 258 -8.25 4.28 -2.88
CA LEU A 258 -8.80 5.59 -2.58
C LEU A 258 -8.53 6.59 -3.72
N SER A 259 -9.60 7.15 -4.27
CA SER A 259 -9.59 8.27 -5.24
C SER A 259 -8.62 8.06 -6.41
N SER A 260 -8.75 6.91 -7.08
CA SER A 260 -7.93 6.43 -8.21
C SER A 260 -7.72 7.45 -9.33
N ARG A 261 -8.68 8.37 -9.54
CA ARG A 261 -8.57 9.45 -10.53
C ARG A 261 -7.48 10.47 -10.23
N ILE A 262 -7.14 10.68 -8.96
CA ILE A 262 -6.13 11.67 -8.52
C ILE A 262 -4.91 11.01 -7.87
N ALA A 263 -5.00 9.72 -7.55
CA ALA A 263 -3.96 8.91 -6.94
C ALA A 263 -3.46 7.87 -7.96
N PRO A 264 -2.44 8.20 -8.79
CA PRO A 264 -2.11 7.39 -9.96
C PRO A 264 -1.34 6.11 -9.63
N TYR A 265 -1.50 5.13 -10.50
CA TYR A 265 -0.67 3.94 -10.59
C TYR A 265 0.52 4.17 -11.53
N TRP A 266 1.67 3.57 -11.24
CA TRP A 266 2.91 3.80 -11.98
C TRP A 266 2.78 3.58 -13.49
N ARG A 267 2.02 2.58 -13.95
CA ARG A 267 1.87 2.34 -15.39
C ARG A 267 1.10 3.45 -16.12
N TRP A 268 0.35 4.28 -15.40
CA TRP A 268 -0.45 5.36 -15.99
C TRP A 268 0.28 6.70 -16.06
N SER A 269 1.44 6.83 -15.40
CA SER A 269 2.21 8.07 -15.36
C SER A 269 3.69 7.83 -15.67
N LYS A 270 4.31 8.79 -16.37
CA LYS A 270 5.74 8.74 -16.70
C LYS A 270 6.64 9.26 -15.57
N LEU A 271 6.06 9.88 -14.52
CA LEU A 271 6.83 10.48 -13.43
C LEU A 271 7.40 9.40 -12.50
N ARG A 272 8.71 9.47 -12.24
CA ARG A 272 9.47 8.57 -11.36
C ARG A 272 10.57 9.37 -10.62
N PRO A 273 10.43 9.62 -9.31
CA PRO A 273 9.25 9.38 -8.47
C PRO A 273 8.07 10.27 -8.88
N HIS A 274 6.86 9.92 -8.43
CA HIS A 274 5.69 10.80 -8.59
C HIS A 274 5.62 11.80 -7.43
N PRO A 275 5.29 13.09 -7.66
CA PRO A 275 5.23 14.09 -6.59
C PRO A 275 4.32 13.69 -5.41
N LEU A 276 3.18 13.04 -5.69
CA LEU A 276 2.28 12.52 -4.66
C LEU A 276 2.90 11.45 -3.75
N GLN A 277 3.98 10.75 -4.14
CA GLN A 277 4.67 9.88 -3.17
C GLN A 277 5.18 10.68 -1.96
N PHE A 278 5.48 11.97 -2.14
CA PHE A 278 5.90 12.87 -1.07
C PHE A 278 4.75 13.74 -0.56
N SER A 279 3.85 14.19 -1.43
CA SER A 279 2.80 15.16 -1.08
C SER A 279 1.41 14.57 -0.77
N TYR A 280 1.20 13.25 -0.86
CA TYR A 280 -0.08 12.66 -0.47
C TYR A 280 -0.38 12.97 1.01
N PRO A 281 -1.64 13.29 1.39
CA PRO A 281 -1.89 13.81 2.73
C PRO A 281 -1.44 12.87 3.85
N SER A 282 -0.53 13.35 4.70
CA SER A 282 0.00 12.59 5.84
C SER A 282 -1.06 12.16 6.83
N ALA A 283 -2.11 12.96 7.03
CA ALA A 283 -3.25 12.57 7.88
C ALA A 283 -3.90 11.26 7.42
N ILE A 284 -3.95 11.02 6.09
CA ILE A 284 -4.50 9.79 5.51
C ILE A 284 -3.55 8.62 5.73
N VAL A 285 -2.30 8.77 5.29
CA VAL A 285 -1.30 7.69 5.38
C VAL A 285 -1.08 7.26 6.83
N SER A 286 -0.88 8.23 7.74
CA SER A 286 -0.64 7.95 9.16
C SER A 286 -1.84 7.29 9.84
N SER A 287 -3.08 7.69 9.54
CA SER A 287 -4.28 7.05 10.11
C SER A 287 -4.44 5.60 9.63
N MET A 288 -4.17 5.34 8.35
CA MET A 288 -4.19 4.00 7.77
C MET A 288 -3.08 3.12 8.36
N GLU A 289 -1.86 3.63 8.47
CA GLU A 289 -0.74 2.95 9.14
C GLU A 289 -0.99 2.72 10.63
N GLN A 290 -1.67 3.64 11.31
CA GLN A 290 -2.09 3.46 12.70
C GLN A 290 -3.01 2.24 12.85
N ALA A 291 -3.86 2.00 11.86
CA ALA A 291 -4.77 0.87 11.80
C ALA A 291 -4.15 -0.43 11.23
N GLY A 292 -2.91 -0.43 10.75
CA GLY A 292 -2.23 -1.63 10.25
C GLY A 292 -2.21 -1.78 8.73
N PHE A 293 -2.56 -0.73 7.98
CA PHE A 293 -2.42 -0.72 6.52
C PHE A 293 -1.05 -0.18 6.09
N ILE A 294 -0.41 -0.85 5.15
CA ILE A 294 0.71 -0.30 4.38
C ILE A 294 0.18 0.48 3.18
N TRP A 295 0.99 1.40 2.65
CA TRP A 295 0.62 2.27 1.54
C TRP A 295 1.47 2.03 0.29
N GLY A 296 0.81 1.84 -0.86
CA GLY A 296 1.45 1.59 -2.15
C GLY A 296 2.24 2.77 -2.71
N GLY A 297 2.06 3.98 -2.17
CA GLY A 297 2.89 5.15 -2.51
C GLY A 297 4.35 5.03 -2.06
N LYS A 298 4.67 4.10 -1.15
CA LYS A 298 6.04 3.82 -0.66
C LYS A 298 6.78 2.77 -1.49
N TRP A 299 6.22 2.35 -2.62
CA TRP A 299 6.88 1.43 -3.54
C TRP A 299 7.58 2.19 -4.66
N HIS A 300 8.68 1.65 -5.18
CA HIS A 300 9.34 2.20 -6.36
C HIS A 300 8.38 2.28 -7.56
N GLU A 301 7.73 1.15 -7.82
CA GLU A 301 6.59 1.05 -8.73
C GLU A 301 5.31 1.36 -7.95
N TYR A 302 5.10 2.66 -7.73
CA TYR A 302 4.03 3.14 -6.85
C TYR A 302 2.62 2.76 -7.30
N ASP A 303 1.76 2.61 -6.31
CA ASP A 303 0.32 2.50 -6.44
C ASP A 303 -0.33 3.44 -5.39
N ILE A 304 -0.43 4.73 -5.71
CA ILE A 304 -0.70 5.80 -4.71
C ILE A 304 -2.09 5.66 -4.09
N MET A 305 -3.05 5.14 -4.84
CA MET A 305 -4.42 4.87 -4.37
C MET A 305 -4.49 3.72 -3.37
N HIS A 306 -3.51 2.83 -3.38
CA HIS A 306 -3.61 1.50 -2.78
C HIS A 306 -3.18 1.46 -1.32
N PHE A 307 -4.03 0.89 -0.48
CA PHE A 307 -3.72 0.52 0.90
C PHE A 307 -3.98 -0.97 1.11
N GLU A 308 -3.04 -1.66 1.75
CA GLU A 308 -3.12 -3.11 2.01
C GLU A 308 -2.95 -3.38 3.50
N TYR A 309 -3.86 -4.14 4.10
CA TYR A 309 -3.83 -4.52 5.50
C TYR A 309 -2.72 -5.55 5.71
N ARG A 310 -1.60 -5.08 6.30
CA ARG A 310 -0.39 -5.84 6.62
C ARG A 310 0.09 -5.46 8.03
N PRO A 311 -0.74 -5.74 9.07
CA PRO A 311 -0.48 -5.32 10.45
C PRO A 311 0.87 -5.79 11.00
N GLU A 312 1.38 -6.92 10.55
CA GLU A 312 2.67 -7.47 10.97
C GLU A 312 3.86 -6.61 10.54
N ILE A 313 3.76 -5.98 9.35
CA ILE A 313 4.78 -5.06 8.84
C ILE A 313 4.75 -3.75 9.63
N ILE A 314 3.55 -3.23 9.90
CA ILE A 314 3.37 -2.03 10.72
C ILE A 314 3.87 -2.24 12.15
N CYS A 315 3.57 -3.40 12.76
CA CYS A 315 4.10 -3.78 14.07
C CYS A 315 5.63 -3.74 14.08
N LYS A 316 6.26 -4.40 13.10
CA LYS A 316 7.73 -4.45 12.98
C LYS A 316 8.31 -3.05 12.82
N ALA A 317 7.73 -2.23 11.95
CA ALA A 317 8.18 -0.87 11.69
C ALA A 317 8.15 0.01 12.94
N ARG A 318 7.10 -0.10 13.77
CA ARG A 318 7.01 0.61 15.05
C ARG A 318 8.07 0.14 16.03
N ALA A 319 8.24 -1.17 16.19
CA ALA A 319 9.23 -1.74 17.10
C ALA A 319 10.66 -1.32 16.73
N VAL A 320 10.99 -1.30 15.43
CA VAL A 320 12.30 -0.84 14.95
C VAL A 320 12.50 0.65 15.22
N ARG A 321 11.49 1.50 14.95
CA ARG A 321 11.55 2.93 15.24
C ARG A 321 11.75 3.19 16.74
N ASP A 322 10.98 2.52 17.59
CA ASP A 322 11.01 2.76 19.04
C ASP A 322 12.36 2.33 19.66
N ARG A 323 13.02 1.30 19.11
CA ARG A 323 14.39 0.92 19.47
C ARG A 323 15.46 1.90 19.01
N ALA A 324 15.23 2.64 17.92
CA ALA A 324 16.18 3.62 17.41
C ALA A 324 16.15 4.97 18.16
N VAL A 325 15.10 5.20 18.96
CA VAL A 325 14.92 6.42 19.77
C VAL A 325 15.42 6.25 21.21
N GLN A 326 15.68 5.01 21.64
CA GLN A 326 16.26 4.65 22.94
C GLN A 326 17.79 4.74 22.89
#